data_AF-A0A3D2RUE6-F1
#
_entry.id   AF-A0A3D2RUE6-F1
#
_cell.length_a   1.000
_cell.length_b   1.000
_cell.length_c   1.000
_cell.angle_alpha   90.00
_cell.angle_beta   90.00
_cell.angle_gamma   90.00
#
_symmetry.space_group_name_H-M   'P 1'
#
loop_
_entity.id
_entity.type
_entity.pdbx_description
1 polymer ?
#
loop_
_entity_poly.entity_id
_entity_poly.type
_entity_poly.pdbx_seq_one_letter_code
_entity_poly.pdbx_strand_id
1 'polypeptide(L)'
;MRNPEIEAVFKECADLCDTKNDDYASKEDFYANFRLVEEIGLPMWVGVLIRFLDKYSRLRGFVSRYMKTGKMGVRHESIEDTFKDGINYLAIGLVCYRNWKLTAGCKITKGGGGGGGGGGGTDNNDQDKESIFGSASHYQ
;
A
#
# COMPACT_ATOMS: atom_id res chain seq x y z
N MET A 1 -5.62 -20.77 -18.03
CA MET A 1 -6.94 -20.16 -18.30
C MET A 1 -7.22 -19.17 -17.18
N ARG A 2 -7.69 -17.95 -17.47
CA ARG A 2 -8.10 -16.99 -16.43
C ARG A 2 -9.50 -17.35 -15.93
N ASN A 3 -9.78 -17.12 -14.65
CA ASN A 3 -11.10 -17.34 -14.06
C ASN A 3 -11.96 -16.09 -14.29
N PRO A 4 -13.09 -16.18 -15.03
CA PRO A 4 -13.94 -15.02 -15.33
C PRO A 4 -14.57 -14.39 -14.08
N GLU A 5 -14.85 -15.16 -13.02
CA GLU A 5 -15.40 -14.63 -11.77
C GLU A 5 -14.39 -13.71 -11.06
N ILE A 6 -13.11 -14.09 -11.08
CA ILE A 6 -12.03 -13.28 -10.50
C ILE A 6 -11.83 -12.00 -11.33
N GLU A 7 -11.94 -12.09 -12.66
CA GLU A 7 -11.86 -10.90 -13.53
C GLU A 7 -13.00 -9.91 -13.24
N ALA A 8 -14.23 -10.40 -13.04
CA ALA A 8 -15.36 -9.57 -12.66
C ALA A 8 -15.10 -8.84 -11.33
N VAL A 9 -14.57 -9.54 -10.32
CA VAL A 9 -14.20 -8.91 -9.04
C VAL A 9 -13.19 -7.79 -9.21
N PHE A 10 -12.14 -7.98 -10.03
CA PHE A 10 -11.18 -6.91 -10.29
C PHE A 10 -11.81 -5.70 -10.97
N LYS A 11 -12.76 -5.92 -11.89
CA LYS A 11 -13.50 -4.83 -12.53
C LYS A 11 -14.34 -4.07 -11.51
N GLU A 12 -15.11 -4.77 -10.67
CA GLU A 12 -15.90 -4.15 -9.61
C GLU A 12 -15.04 -3.36 -8.63
N CYS A 13 -13.86 -3.87 -8.28
CA CYS A 13 -12.92 -3.18 -7.41
C CYS A 13 -12.41 -1.88 -8.06
N ALA A 14 -12.09 -1.90 -9.35
CA ALA A 14 -11.68 -0.71 -10.09
C ALA A 14 -12.81 0.34 -10.14
N ASP A 15 -14.03 -0.06 -10.52
CA ASP A 15 -15.19 0.84 -10.57
C ASP A 15 -15.48 1.46 -9.18
N LEU A 16 -15.35 0.66 -8.10
CA LEU A 16 -15.49 1.12 -6.72
C LEU A 16 -14.38 2.10 -6.32
N CYS A 17 -13.15 1.86 -6.77
CA CYS A 17 -11.99 2.71 -6.51
C CYS A 17 -12.23 4.11 -7.10
N ASP A 18 -12.70 4.17 -8.34
CA ASP A 18 -13.02 5.42 -9.04
C ASP A 18 -14.16 6.16 -8.32
N THR A 19 -15.23 5.45 -7.95
CA THR A 19 -16.38 6.05 -7.24
C THR A 19 -15.98 6.63 -5.89
N LYS A 20 -15.16 5.92 -5.10
CA LYS A 20 -14.69 6.41 -3.81
C LYS A 20 -13.70 7.56 -3.96
N ASN A 21 -12.94 7.58 -5.04
CA ASN A 21 -12.02 8.68 -5.28
C ASN A 21 -12.78 10.02 -5.44
N ASP A 22 -13.97 10.00 -6.04
CA ASP A 22 -14.83 11.19 -6.14
C ASP A 22 -15.29 11.73 -4.77
N ASP A 23 -15.41 10.86 -3.76
CA ASP A 23 -15.81 11.24 -2.40
C ASP A 23 -14.65 11.76 -1.53
N TYR A 24 -13.41 11.32 -1.83
CA TYR A 24 -12.28 11.45 -0.91
C TYR A 24 -11.08 12.21 -1.48
N ALA A 25 -10.90 12.28 -2.79
CA ALA A 25 -9.82 13.04 -3.40
C ALA A 25 -10.28 14.42 -3.86
N SER A 26 -9.36 15.38 -3.88
CA SER A 26 -9.58 16.56 -4.72
C SER A 26 -9.54 16.08 -6.18
N LYS A 27 -10.30 16.72 -7.08
CA LYS A 27 -10.26 16.38 -8.52
C LYS A 27 -8.84 16.44 -9.10
N GLU A 28 -7.93 17.10 -8.40
CA GLU A 28 -6.55 17.32 -8.78
C GLU A 28 -5.55 16.30 -8.17
N ASP A 29 -5.82 15.64 -7.04
CA ASP A 29 -4.90 14.66 -6.42
C ASP A 29 -5.61 13.45 -5.77
N PHE A 30 -5.65 12.36 -6.53
CA PHE A 30 -6.10 11.02 -6.09
C PHE A 30 -5.46 10.58 -4.76
N TYR A 31 -4.22 10.99 -4.50
CA TYR A 31 -3.45 10.51 -3.36
C TYR A 31 -3.47 11.45 -2.15
N ALA A 32 -4.25 12.53 -2.15
CA ALA A 32 -4.21 13.56 -1.12
C ALA A 32 -4.31 12.98 0.31
N ASN A 33 -5.30 12.10 0.55
CA ASN A 33 -5.48 11.46 1.86
C ASN A 33 -4.36 10.50 2.25
N PHE A 34 -3.65 9.96 1.26
CA PHE A 34 -2.50 9.10 1.48
C PHE A 34 -1.19 9.89 1.60
N ARG A 35 -1.13 11.16 1.17
CA ARG A 35 0.05 12.02 1.34
C ARG A 35 0.21 12.56 2.75
N LEU A 36 -0.87 12.64 3.52
CA LEU A 36 -0.82 13.22 4.88
C LEU A 36 0.21 12.52 5.79
N VAL A 37 0.45 11.22 5.59
CA VAL A 37 1.48 10.45 6.31
C VAL A 37 2.92 10.92 5.99
N GLU A 38 3.14 11.63 4.89
CA GLU A 38 4.44 12.23 4.56
C GLU A 38 4.78 13.42 5.48
N GLU A 39 3.79 14.11 6.04
CA GLU A 39 3.99 15.19 7.02
C GLU A 39 4.65 14.70 8.32
N ILE A 40 4.48 13.41 8.64
CA ILE A 40 5.11 12.75 9.79
C ILE A 40 6.36 11.93 9.39
N GLY A 41 6.89 12.14 8.18
CA GLY A 41 8.15 11.55 7.72
C GLY A 41 8.07 10.09 7.24
N LEU A 42 6.86 9.56 7.03
CA LEU A 42 6.65 8.21 6.53
C LEU A 42 6.30 8.22 5.03
N PRO A 43 6.78 7.25 4.24
CA PRO A 43 6.44 7.21 2.83
C PRO A 43 4.97 6.82 2.63
N MET A 44 4.31 7.40 1.63
CA MET A 44 2.89 7.18 1.32
C MET A 44 2.46 5.70 1.31
N TRP A 45 3.26 4.80 0.74
CA TRP A 45 2.91 3.37 0.66
C TRP A 45 2.76 2.72 2.05
N VAL A 46 3.48 3.21 3.06
CA VAL A 46 3.30 2.79 4.46
C VAL A 46 1.96 3.27 5.01
N GLY A 47 1.55 4.51 4.70
CA GLY A 47 0.22 5.01 5.07
C GLY A 47 -0.91 4.20 4.45
N VAL A 48 -0.76 3.78 3.18
CA VAL A 48 -1.72 2.89 2.52
C VAL A 48 -1.79 1.53 3.23
N LEU A 49 -0.65 0.97 3.65
CA LEU A 49 -0.62 -0.27 4.40
C LEU A 49 -1.37 -0.15 5.74
N ILE A 50 -1.23 0.97 6.45
CA ILE A 50 -1.97 1.23 7.69
C ILE A 50 -3.49 1.21 7.44
N ARG A 51 -3.95 1.85 6.36
CA ARG A 51 -5.37 1.83 5.96
C ARG A 51 -5.86 0.41 5.61
N PHE A 52 -5.01 -0.39 4.97
CA PHE A 52 -5.30 -1.80 4.73
C PHE A 52 -5.44 -2.58 6.04
N LEU A 53 -4.59 -2.33 7.05
CA LEU A 53 -4.65 -2.99 8.35
C LEU A 53 -5.98 -2.70 9.09
N ASP A 54 -6.53 -1.50 8.95
CA ASP A 54 -7.87 -1.18 9.48
C ASP A 54 -8.95 -2.12 8.90
N LYS A 55 -8.90 -2.36 7.58
CA LYS A 55 -9.83 -3.25 6.88
C LYS A 55 -9.56 -4.73 7.20
N TYR A 56 -8.29 -5.13 7.29
CA TYR A 56 -7.92 -6.48 7.70
C TYR A 56 -8.39 -6.81 9.12
N SER A 57 -8.26 -5.87 10.06
CA SER A 57 -8.77 -6.01 11.43
C SER A 57 -10.29 -6.25 11.43
N ARG A 58 -11.03 -5.51 10.59
CA ARG A 58 -12.47 -5.72 10.39
C ARG A 58 -12.79 -7.09 9.83
N LEU A 59 -12.04 -7.55 8.82
CA LEU A 59 -12.19 -8.88 8.24
C LEU A 59 -11.94 -9.99 9.27
N ARG A 60 -10.90 -9.88 10.08
CA ARG A 60 -10.67 -10.81 11.21
C ARG A 60 -11.84 -10.84 12.17
N GLY A 61 -12.48 -9.69 12.42
CA GLY A 61 -13.70 -9.60 13.22
C GLY A 61 -14.87 -10.40 12.65
N PHE A 62 -15.08 -10.33 11.33
CA PHE A 62 -16.11 -11.13 10.64
C PHE A 62 -15.81 -12.63 10.73
N VAL A 63 -14.60 -13.03 10.37
CA VAL A 63 -14.17 -14.45 10.41
C VAL A 63 -14.30 -15.02 11.81
N SER A 64 -13.76 -14.32 12.82
CA SER A 64 -13.83 -14.77 14.22
C SER A 64 -15.27 -14.96 14.71
N ARG A 65 -16.19 -14.05 14.34
CA ARG A 65 -17.61 -14.19 14.67
C ARG A 65 -18.26 -15.38 13.96
N TYR A 66 -18.02 -15.53 12.67
CA TYR A 66 -18.55 -16.64 11.89
C TYR A 66 -18.10 -17.98 12.47
N MET A 67 -16.79 -18.12 12.75
CA MET A 67 -16.24 -19.36 13.33
C MET A 67 -16.80 -19.69 14.72
N LYS A 68 -17.18 -18.68 15.52
CA LYS A 68 -17.76 -18.88 16.86
C LYS A 68 -19.26 -19.16 16.86
N THR A 69 -20.00 -18.58 15.91
CA THR A 69 -21.47 -18.50 16.00
C THR A 69 -22.20 -19.09 14.79
N GLY A 70 -21.48 -19.39 13.70
CA GLY A 70 -22.05 -19.77 12.41
C GLY A 70 -22.82 -18.65 11.70
N LYS A 71 -22.78 -17.41 12.22
CA LYS A 71 -23.59 -16.29 11.72
C LYS A 71 -22.71 -15.14 11.27
N MET A 72 -22.99 -14.63 10.08
CA MET A 72 -22.51 -13.32 9.64
C MET A 72 -23.38 -12.26 10.31
N GLY A 73 -22.82 -11.50 11.25
CA GLY A 73 -23.57 -10.44 11.93
C GLY A 73 -23.91 -9.31 10.96
N VAL A 74 -25.11 -8.74 11.08
CA VAL A 74 -25.50 -7.54 10.31
C VAL A 74 -24.67 -6.37 10.83
N ARG A 75 -23.71 -5.91 10.05
CA ARG A 75 -22.97 -4.67 10.29
C ARG A 75 -23.28 -3.69 9.17
N HIS A 76 -23.09 -2.41 9.47
CA HIS A 76 -23.35 -1.30 8.55
C HIS A 76 -22.49 -1.32 7.28
N GLU A 77 -21.41 -2.11 7.29
CA GLU A 77 -20.49 -2.34 6.16
C GLU A 77 -20.40 -3.85 5.94
N SER A 78 -20.52 -4.30 4.70
CA SER A 78 -20.53 -5.73 4.38
C SER A 78 -19.13 -6.34 4.38
N ILE A 79 -19.05 -7.66 4.57
CA ILE A 79 -17.78 -8.40 4.44
C ILE A 79 -17.24 -8.31 3.00
N GLU A 80 -18.14 -8.24 2.01
CA GLU A 80 -17.79 -8.11 0.60
C GLU A 80 -17.13 -6.75 0.30
N ASP A 81 -17.70 -5.66 0.81
CA ASP A 81 -17.10 -4.32 0.71
C ASP A 81 -15.72 -4.29 1.36
N THR A 82 -15.57 -4.99 2.49
CA THR A 82 -14.28 -5.08 3.20
C THR A 82 -13.23 -5.82 2.36
N PHE A 83 -13.61 -6.86 1.61
CA PHE A 83 -12.72 -7.54 0.67
C PHE A 83 -12.33 -6.65 -0.51
N LYS A 84 -13.31 -5.98 -1.13
CA LYS A 84 -13.08 -5.05 -2.25
C LYS A 84 -12.17 -3.90 -1.83
N ASP A 85 -12.38 -3.33 -0.64
CA ASP A 85 -11.48 -2.32 -0.07
C ASP A 85 -10.07 -2.86 0.17
N GLY A 86 -9.94 -4.09 0.66
CA GLY A 86 -8.64 -4.74 0.82
C GLY A 86 -7.88 -4.87 -0.51
N ILE A 87 -8.57 -5.29 -1.58
CA ILE A 87 -7.99 -5.36 -2.94
C ILE A 87 -7.55 -3.98 -3.40
N ASN A 88 -8.40 -2.97 -3.26
CA ASN A 88 -8.09 -1.59 -3.67
C ASN A 88 -6.90 -1.02 -2.91
N TYR A 89 -6.84 -1.15 -1.58
CA TYR A 89 -5.69 -0.66 -0.81
C TYR A 89 -4.39 -1.38 -1.18
N LEU A 90 -4.41 -2.69 -1.45
CA LEU A 90 -3.23 -3.41 -1.90
C LEU A 90 -2.79 -2.98 -3.30
N ALA A 91 -3.74 -2.72 -4.21
CA ALA A 91 -3.45 -2.20 -5.55
C ALA A 91 -2.85 -0.79 -5.50
N ILE A 92 -3.47 0.13 -4.74
CA ILE A 92 -2.98 1.49 -4.50
C ILE A 92 -1.58 1.43 -3.87
N GLY A 93 -1.40 0.60 -2.83
CA GLY A 93 -0.13 0.45 -2.13
C GLY A 93 0.99 -0.02 -3.05
N LEU A 94 0.70 -0.95 -3.96
CA LEU A 94 1.65 -1.40 -4.98
C LEU A 94 2.07 -0.27 -5.93
N VAL A 95 1.13 0.57 -6.37
CA VAL A 95 1.43 1.75 -7.21
C VAL A 95 2.28 2.76 -6.44
N CYS A 96 1.90 3.10 -5.21
CA CYS A 96 2.66 4.02 -4.35
C CYS A 96 4.09 3.50 -4.09
N TYR A 97 4.25 2.21 -3.84
CA TYR A 97 5.56 1.59 -3.63
C TYR A 97 6.43 1.62 -4.89
N ARG A 98 5.85 1.34 -6.07
CA ARG A 98 6.55 1.47 -7.35
C ARG A 98 7.04 2.90 -7.58
N ASN A 99 6.20 3.89 -7.34
CA ASN A 99 6.54 5.31 -7.47
C ASN A 99 7.63 5.73 -6.46
N TRP A 100 7.52 5.26 -5.21
CA TRP A 100 8.53 5.50 -4.18
C TRP A 100 9.89 4.90 -4.57
N LYS A 101 9.94 3.68 -5.11
CA LYS A 101 11.20 3.07 -5.58
C LYS A 101 11.86 3.87 -6.70
N LEU A 102 11.09 4.37 -7.66
CA LEU A 102 11.62 5.19 -8.76
C LEU A 102 12.23 6.50 -8.23
N THR A 103 11.55 7.16 -7.29
CA THR A 103 12.05 8.42 -6.71
C THR A 103 13.23 8.20 -5.76
N ALA A 104 13.22 7.14 -4.95
CA ALA A 104 14.34 6.74 -4.10
C ALA A 104 15.57 6.35 -4.92
N GLY A 105 15.40 5.64 -6.04
CA GLY A 105 16.47 5.35 -6.99
C GLY A 105 17.06 6.60 -7.63
N CYS A 106 16.23 7.60 -7.96
CA CYS A 106 16.70 8.88 -8.51
C CYS A 106 17.54 9.69 -7.50
N LYS A 107 17.18 9.67 -6.21
CA LYS A 107 17.92 10.36 -5.14
C LYS A 107 19.35 9.81 -4.92
N ILE A 108 19.63 8.59 -5.35
CA ILE A 108 20.96 7.96 -5.21
C ILE A 108 21.95 8.47 -6.28
N THR A 109 21.45 9.04 -7.38
CA THR A 109 22.29 9.56 -8.48
C THR A 109 22.61 11.06 -8.36
N LYS A 110 22.02 11.78 -7.41
CA LYS A 110 22.20 13.23 -7.21
C LYS A 110 22.78 13.60 -5.83
N GLY A 111 23.68 12.78 -5.31
CA GLY A 111 24.47 13.04 -4.11
C GLY A 111 25.93 12.70 -4.32
N GLY A 112 26.62 13.45 -5.19
CA GLY A 112 28.02 13.17 -5.54
C GLY A 112 28.64 14.19 -6.48
N GLY A 113 28.36 15.49 -6.30
CA GLY A 113 29.08 16.55 -6.99
C GLY A 113 30.33 16.96 -6.22
N GLY A 114 31.39 16.17 -6.33
CA GLY A 114 32.69 16.48 -5.70
C GLY A 114 33.79 15.47 -6.00
N GLY A 115 34.46 15.66 -7.14
CA GLY A 115 35.89 15.34 -7.32
C GLY A 115 36.29 13.91 -7.73
N GLY A 116 36.78 13.78 -8.97
CA GLY A 116 38.06 13.12 -9.28
C GLY A 116 38.09 11.60 -9.55
N GLY A 117 38.39 11.24 -10.81
CA GLY A 117 39.44 10.27 -11.14
C GLY A 117 39.10 8.77 -11.20
N GLY A 118 39.05 8.24 -12.43
CA GLY A 118 39.78 7.03 -12.86
C GLY A 118 39.35 5.62 -12.41
N GLY A 119 38.91 4.82 -13.40
CA GLY A 119 39.38 3.43 -13.57
C GLY A 119 38.54 2.27 -12.99
N GLY A 120 37.93 1.50 -13.91
CA GLY A 120 37.94 0.02 -13.91
C GLY A 120 37.02 -0.79 -12.97
N GLY A 121 36.16 -1.62 -13.57
CA GLY A 121 35.97 -3.03 -13.15
C GLY A 121 34.82 -3.39 -12.20
N THR A 122 33.84 -4.13 -12.78
CA THR A 122 33.10 -5.31 -12.27
C THR A 122 32.14 -5.23 -11.06
N ASP A 123 30.92 -5.70 -11.37
CA ASP A 123 30.07 -6.67 -10.65
C ASP A 123 29.32 -6.32 -9.34
N ASN A 124 27.98 -6.43 -9.48
CA ASN A 124 26.95 -6.95 -8.58
C ASN A 124 27.15 -6.86 -7.05
N ASN A 125 26.21 -6.19 -6.38
CA ASN A 125 25.50 -6.73 -5.20
C ASN A 125 24.29 -5.86 -4.82
N ASP A 126 23.10 -6.32 -5.18
CA ASP A 126 21.80 -5.81 -4.69
C ASP A 126 21.53 -6.30 -3.26
N GLN A 127 22.32 -5.87 -2.28
CA GLN A 127 22.06 -6.18 -0.85
C GLN A 127 21.99 -4.99 0.11
N ASP A 128 22.29 -3.76 -0.30
CA ASP A 128 22.43 -2.68 0.67
C ASP A 128 21.37 -1.57 0.55
N LYS A 129 20.09 -1.83 0.92
CA LYS A 129 19.11 -0.75 1.28
C LYS A 129 18.06 -1.08 2.36
N GLU A 130 18.15 -2.20 3.07
CA GLU A 130 17.29 -2.42 4.26
C GLU A 130 17.92 -1.80 5.51
N SER A 131 17.89 -0.46 5.61
CA SER A 131 18.29 0.26 6.84
C SER A 131 17.49 1.55 7.03
N ILE A 132 16.16 1.46 6.99
CA ILE A 132 15.29 2.60 7.37
C ILE A 132 14.44 2.28 8.62
N PHE A 133 14.38 1.02 9.06
CA PHE A 133 13.73 0.64 10.32
C PHE A 133 14.75 0.09 11.32
N GLY A 134 15.61 0.98 11.81
CA GLY A 134 16.46 0.70 12.97
C GLY A 134 15.59 0.53 14.23
N SER A 135 15.64 -0.68 14.80
CA SER A 135 15.24 -1.04 16.17
C SER A 135 13.86 -0.60 16.67
N ALA A 136 12.80 -1.30 16.26
CA ALA A 136 11.59 -1.44 17.08
C ALA A 136 11.71 -2.69 17.96
N SER A 137 12.62 -2.64 18.93
CA SER A 137 12.61 -3.53 20.08
C SER A 137 11.66 -2.92 21.11
N HIS A 138 10.71 -3.70 21.60
CA HIS A 138 9.68 -3.37 22.61
C HIS A 138 8.39 -2.70 22.11
N TYR A 139 7.46 -3.54 21.66
CA TYR A 139 6.07 -3.47 22.12
C TYR A 139 5.64 -4.90 22.48
N GLN A 140 5.71 -5.21 23.77
CA GLN A 140 4.97 -6.32 24.40
C GLN A 140 3.61 -5.79 24.86
#